data_AF-A0A956D402-F1
#
_entry.id   AF-A0A956D402-F1
#
_cell.length_a   1.000
_cell.length_b   1.000
_cell.length_c   1.000
_cell.angle_alpha   90.00
_cell.angle_beta   90.00
_cell.angle_gamma   90.00
#
_symmetry.space_group_name_H-M   'P 1'
#
loop_
_entity.id
_entity.type
_entity.pdbx_description
1 polymer ?
#
loop_
_entity_poly.entity_id
_entity_poly.type
_entity_poly.pdbx_seq_one_letter_code
_entity_poly.pdbx_strand_id
1 'polypeptide(L)'
;MKDPVRWKDDEGVALEIRELLAEDVQPPEADPSARRAAAALAASLAAGHATTAAAVATGIGAKLAIGLIALTAVGGGVWLATEPEDAPVAEAPIEAPALPPRLPTEPARRSPVVEAAPSMEEVPMEEVPALEVPALEEPTEEAAAPPRPSPHRARARDEAPDVDPITAEARLLEQARSRLASDPTGALRLTEEHARTYPAGQLGADRELIAVDALLRLGRRPEAERRADALIAQRGWYAQRARRMLDRTP
;
A
#
# COMPACT_ATOMS: atom_id res chain seq x y z
N MET A 1 -3.85 -21.07 46.18
CA MET A 1 -3.12 -20.55 45.00
C MET A 1 -2.19 -19.46 45.49
N LYS A 2 -0.92 -19.49 45.10
CA LYS A 2 0.09 -18.51 45.52
C LYS A 2 0.03 -17.33 44.55
N ASP A 3 0.00 -16.10 45.06
CA ASP A 3 -0.01 -14.92 44.18
C ASP A 3 1.26 -14.89 43.32
N PRO A 4 1.14 -14.56 42.02
CA PRO A 4 2.30 -14.47 41.14
C PRO A 4 3.19 -13.30 41.60
N VAL A 5 4.48 -13.60 41.75
CA VAL A 5 5.50 -12.60 42.11
C VAL A 5 5.60 -11.59 40.96
N ARG A 6 5.51 -10.30 41.29
CA ARG A 6 5.72 -9.24 40.30
C ARG A 6 7.21 -9.18 39.99
N TRP A 7 7.59 -9.03 38.72
CA TRP A 7 9.00 -9.01 38.31
C TRP A 7 9.87 -7.96 39.03
N LYS A 8 9.29 -6.82 39.42
CA LYS A 8 9.99 -5.83 40.25
C LYS A 8 10.37 -6.35 41.64
N ASP A 9 9.61 -7.31 42.16
CA ASP A 9 9.76 -7.91 43.49
C ASP A 9 10.52 -9.25 43.43
N ASP A 10 10.93 -9.73 42.24
CA ASP A 10 11.58 -11.04 42.04
C ASP A 10 13.11 -10.98 42.15
N GLU A 11 13.68 -11.56 43.21
CA GLU A 11 15.13 -11.51 43.53
C GLU A 11 16.02 -12.19 42.48
N GLY A 12 15.44 -12.99 41.58
CA GLY A 12 16.15 -13.59 40.46
C GLY A 12 16.37 -12.65 39.27
N VAL A 13 15.75 -11.47 39.25
CA VAL A 13 15.89 -10.49 38.16
C VAL A 13 17.14 -9.64 38.38
N ALA A 14 17.92 -9.43 37.32
CA ALA A 14 19.12 -8.60 37.36
C ALA A 14 18.82 -7.20 37.92
N LEU A 15 19.71 -6.69 38.76
CA LEU A 15 19.52 -5.43 39.49
C LEU A 15 19.21 -4.25 38.56
N GLU A 16 19.88 -4.19 37.40
CA GLU A 16 19.70 -3.15 36.38
C GLU A 16 18.28 -3.12 35.82
N ILE A 17 17.67 -4.30 35.63
CA ILE A 17 16.30 -4.41 35.11
C ILE A 17 15.31 -3.97 36.19
N ARG A 18 15.56 -4.30 37.45
CA ARG A 18 14.74 -3.84 38.58
C ARG A 18 14.82 -2.34 38.76
N GLU A 19 16.00 -1.75 38.59
CA GLU A 19 16.21 -0.31 38.67
C GLU A 19 15.46 0.42 37.54
N LEU A 20 15.54 -0.09 36.32
CA LEU A 20 14.84 0.46 35.15
C LEU A 20 13.31 0.33 35.25
N LEU A 21 12.81 -0.67 35.99
CA LEU A 21 11.38 -0.86 36.29
C LEU A 21 10.91 -0.10 37.55
N ALA A 22 11.83 0.27 38.44
CA ALA A 22 11.57 1.03 39.65
C ALA A 22 11.68 2.55 39.42
N GLU A 23 12.37 2.95 38.35
CA GLU A 23 12.37 4.32 37.86
C GLU A 23 10.94 4.67 37.40
N ASP A 24 10.19 5.28 38.32
CA ASP A 24 8.88 5.87 38.05
C ASP A 24 9.09 6.91 36.94
N VAL A 25 8.86 6.49 35.69
CA VAL A 25 8.79 7.38 34.55
C VAL A 25 7.59 8.28 34.82
N GLN A 26 7.85 9.41 35.47
CA GLN A 26 6.85 10.47 35.59
C GLN A 26 6.44 10.81 34.16
N PRO A 27 5.14 10.62 33.81
CA PRO A 27 4.69 10.97 32.49
C PRO A 27 5.05 12.44 32.25
N PRO A 28 5.65 12.79 31.10
CA PRO A 28 6.05 14.17 30.84
C PRO A 28 4.86 15.08 31.09
N GLU A 29 5.06 16.17 31.83
CA GLU A 29 3.97 17.08 32.18
C GLU A 29 3.25 17.49 30.90
N ALA A 30 1.99 17.05 30.79
CA ALA A 30 1.22 17.25 29.58
C ALA A 30 1.12 18.75 29.26
N ASP A 31 1.61 19.12 28.08
CA ASP A 31 1.58 20.46 27.52
C ASP A 31 0.19 21.09 27.76
N PRO A 32 0.09 22.33 28.27
CA PRO A 32 -1.18 23.04 28.41
C PRO A 32 -2.01 23.07 27.12
N SER A 33 -1.38 22.98 25.94
CA SER A 33 -2.07 22.83 24.66
C SER A 33 -2.83 21.50 24.55
N ALA A 34 -2.21 20.39 24.97
CA ALA A 34 -2.82 19.05 25.00
C ALA A 34 -3.99 18.99 26.00
N ARG A 35 -3.90 19.70 27.13
CA ARG A 35 -5.01 19.82 28.09
C ARG A 35 -6.22 20.55 27.50
N ARG A 36 -5.99 21.60 26.70
CA ARG A 36 -7.07 22.31 25.99
C ARG A 36 -7.70 21.46 24.90
N ALA A 37 -6.90 20.70 24.15
CA ALA A 37 -7.40 19.76 23.15
C ALA A 37 -8.25 18.63 23.78
N ALA A 38 -7.79 18.08 24.91
CA ALA A 38 -8.54 17.08 25.67
C ALA A 38 -9.86 17.65 26.23
N ALA A 39 -9.86 18.89 26.72
CA ALA A 39 -11.07 19.56 27.19
C ALA A 39 -12.07 19.82 26.04
N ALA A 40 -11.59 20.20 24.86
CA ALA A 40 -12.43 20.39 23.66
C ALA A 40 -13.06 19.06 23.18
N LEU A 41 -12.30 17.97 23.20
CA LEU A 41 -12.80 16.61 22.92
C LEU A 41 -13.83 16.13 23.95
N ALA A 42 -13.61 16.42 25.24
CA ALA A 42 -14.58 16.10 26.28
C ALA A 42 -15.90 16.88 26.10
N ALA A 43 -15.83 18.15 25.70
CA ALA A 43 -16.99 18.98 25.43
C ALA A 43 -17.79 18.51 24.20
N SER A 44 -17.12 18.07 23.13
CA SER A 44 -17.79 17.53 21.94
C SER A 44 -18.44 16.17 22.19
N LEU A 45 -17.81 15.32 23.01
CA LEU A 45 -18.44 14.09 23.50
C LEU A 45 -19.66 14.38 24.38
N ALA A 46 -19.62 15.38 25.26
CA ALA A 46 -20.77 15.77 26.08
C ALA A 46 -21.95 16.29 25.24
N ALA A 47 -21.68 17.04 24.16
CA ALA A 47 -22.71 17.51 23.23
C ALA A 47 -23.36 16.35 22.42
N GLY A 48 -22.59 15.29 22.12
CA GLY A 48 -23.09 14.11 21.40
C GLY A 48 -24.03 13.19 22.20
N HIS A 49 -24.10 13.33 23.53
CA HIS A 49 -25.00 12.53 24.37
C HIS A 49 -26.36 13.21 24.64
N ALA A 50 -26.57 14.45 24.17
CA ALA A 50 -27.85 15.14 24.34
C ALA A 50 -28.97 14.62 23.41
N THR A 51 -28.64 13.87 22.34
CA THR A 51 -29.61 13.38 21.34
C THR A 51 -29.99 11.89 21.49
N THR A 52 -29.46 11.18 22.47
CA THR A 52 -29.80 9.75 22.75
C THR A 52 -30.56 9.54 24.06
N ALA A 53 -31.01 10.61 24.73
CA ALA A 53 -31.82 10.53 25.95
C ALA A 53 -33.34 10.33 25.69
N ALA A 54 -33.80 10.28 24.44
CA ALA A 54 -35.23 10.12 24.12
C ALA A 54 -35.68 8.67 23.81
N ALA A 55 -34.78 7.68 23.79
CA ALA A 55 -35.09 6.34 23.27
C ALA A 55 -34.99 5.17 24.26
N VAL A 56 -34.81 5.42 25.57
CA VAL A 56 -34.74 4.36 26.61
C VAL A 56 -35.85 4.51 27.65
N ALA A 57 -37.08 4.77 27.19
CA ALA A 57 -38.29 4.72 28.03
C ALA A 57 -39.19 3.51 27.77
N THR A 58 -38.87 2.65 26.80
CA THR A 58 -39.60 1.40 26.54
C THR A 58 -38.72 0.22 26.88
N GLY A 59 -38.81 -0.22 28.14
CA GLY A 59 -38.08 -1.35 28.67
C GLY A 59 -38.38 -2.63 27.90
N ILE A 60 -37.33 -3.26 27.38
CA ILE A 60 -37.09 -4.71 27.24
C ILE A 60 -35.58 -4.86 26.97
N GLY A 61 -34.86 -5.59 27.83
CA GLY A 61 -33.58 -6.22 27.46
C GLY A 61 -32.26 -5.55 27.86
N ALA A 62 -32.05 -5.24 29.15
CA ALA A 62 -30.82 -4.67 29.71
C ALA A 62 -29.62 -5.66 29.81
N LYS A 63 -29.19 -6.29 28.70
CA LYS A 63 -27.98 -7.15 28.67
C LYS A 63 -27.02 -6.98 27.47
N LEU A 64 -27.18 -5.97 26.62
CA LEU A 64 -26.29 -5.72 25.46
C LEU A 64 -25.76 -4.28 25.37
N ALA A 65 -25.41 -3.65 26.49
CA ALA A 65 -25.00 -2.24 26.49
C ALA A 65 -23.64 -1.95 27.15
N ILE A 66 -22.75 -2.94 27.30
CA ILE A 66 -21.38 -2.74 27.83
C ILE A 66 -20.30 -2.95 26.74
N GLY A 67 -20.67 -3.43 25.54
CA GLY A 67 -19.74 -3.76 24.46
C GLY A 67 -19.42 -2.66 23.45
N LEU A 68 -19.80 -1.39 23.68
CA LEU A 68 -19.71 -0.33 22.65
C LEU A 68 -18.90 0.93 23.05
N ILE A 69 -18.13 0.91 24.14
CA ILE A 69 -17.34 2.10 24.57
C ILE A 69 -15.82 1.88 24.45
N ALA A 70 -15.35 0.68 24.12
CA ALA A 70 -13.91 0.35 24.12
C ALA A 70 -13.21 0.37 22.74
N LEU A 71 -13.78 0.97 21.69
CA LEU A 71 -13.18 0.96 20.33
C LEU A 71 -13.00 2.35 19.69
N THR A 72 -12.96 3.43 20.46
CA THR A 72 -12.73 4.79 19.93
C THR A 72 -11.39 5.41 20.32
N ALA A 73 -10.56 4.76 21.15
CA ALA A 73 -9.39 5.41 21.76
C ALA A 73 -8.03 5.22 21.05
N VAL A 74 -7.92 4.46 19.95
CA VAL A 74 -6.59 4.21 19.30
C VAL A 74 -6.52 4.65 17.83
N GLY A 75 -7.63 5.07 17.20
CA GLY A 75 -7.66 5.34 15.75
C GLY A 75 -7.69 6.80 15.30
N GLY A 76 -7.73 7.78 16.21
CA GLY A 76 -8.11 9.18 15.88
C GLY A 76 -6.97 10.21 15.84
N GLY A 77 -5.70 9.81 15.79
CA GLY A 77 -4.57 10.70 16.10
C GLY A 77 -3.83 11.37 14.93
N VAL A 78 -4.14 11.10 13.66
CA VAL A 78 -3.32 11.60 12.52
C VAL A 78 -4.14 12.31 11.44
N TRP A 79 -5.31 12.86 11.78
CA TRP A 79 -6.16 13.56 10.79
C TRP A 79 -6.66 14.92 11.32
N LEU A 80 -5.74 15.82 11.66
CA LEU A 80 -6.08 17.19 12.08
C LEU A 80 -5.11 18.27 11.54
N ALA A 81 -4.43 18.02 10.41
CA ALA A 81 -3.50 18.99 9.81
C ALA A 81 -3.81 19.38 8.36
N THR A 82 -5.02 19.13 7.87
CA THR A 82 -5.46 19.62 6.55
C THR A 82 -6.89 20.11 6.62
N GLU A 83 -7.13 21.28 7.21
CA GLU A 83 -8.32 22.07 6.91
C GLU A 83 -7.99 22.97 5.70
N PRO A 84 -8.65 22.79 4.54
CA PRO A 84 -8.72 23.85 3.55
C PRO A 84 -9.58 25.00 4.10
N GLU A 85 -9.06 26.22 4.02
CA GLU A 85 -9.81 27.45 4.30
C GLU A 85 -10.95 27.61 3.28
N ASP A 86 -12.13 27.06 3.58
CA ASP A 86 -13.37 27.44 2.91
C ASP A 86 -13.88 28.76 3.51
N ALA A 87 -13.40 29.88 2.97
CA ALA A 87 -14.03 31.17 3.13
C ALA A 87 -15.38 31.18 2.37
N PRO A 88 -16.49 31.63 2.97
CA PRO A 88 -17.74 31.79 2.25
C PRO A 88 -17.63 33.01 1.31
N VAL A 89 -17.31 32.78 0.04
CA VAL A 89 -17.52 33.78 -1.01
C VAL A 89 -19.02 33.83 -1.31
N ALA A 90 -19.64 34.95 -0.94
CA ALA A 90 -20.98 35.29 -1.38
C ALA A 90 -20.95 35.59 -2.90
N GLU A 91 -21.22 34.58 -3.73
CA GLU A 91 -21.46 34.76 -5.15
C GLU A 91 -22.92 35.18 -5.40
N ALA A 92 -23.08 36.36 -5.98
CA ALA A 92 -24.35 36.93 -6.39
C ALA A 92 -25.01 36.11 -7.53
N PRO A 93 -26.35 36.17 -7.68
CA PRO A 93 -27.03 35.52 -8.79
C PRO A 93 -26.62 36.14 -10.13
N ILE A 94 -25.86 35.40 -10.93
CA ILE A 94 -25.58 35.75 -12.33
C ILE A 94 -26.81 35.33 -13.15
N GLU A 95 -27.58 36.34 -13.57
CA GLU A 95 -28.67 36.24 -14.53
C GLU A 95 -28.12 35.77 -15.88
N ALA A 96 -28.37 34.51 -16.25
CA ALA A 96 -27.88 33.92 -17.49
C ALA A 96 -28.64 34.50 -18.70
N PRO A 97 -27.96 34.99 -19.76
CA PRO A 97 -28.62 35.42 -20.99
C PRO A 97 -29.20 34.20 -21.73
N ALA A 98 -30.48 34.30 -22.08
CA ALA A 98 -31.23 33.28 -22.81
C ALA A 98 -30.59 32.97 -24.17
N LEU A 99 -30.18 31.70 -24.38
CA LEU A 99 -29.76 31.21 -25.69
C LEU A 99 -30.96 31.10 -26.65
N PRO A 100 -30.78 31.37 -27.96
CA PRO A 100 -31.80 31.14 -28.97
C PRO A 100 -32.06 29.63 -29.20
N PRO A 101 -33.27 29.26 -29.68
CA PRO A 101 -33.65 27.87 -29.90
C PRO A 101 -32.79 27.21 -30.99
N ARG A 102 -32.22 26.05 -30.68
CA ARG A 102 -31.53 25.19 -31.66
C ARG A 102 -32.58 24.52 -32.56
N LEU A 103 -32.44 24.71 -33.87
CA LEU A 103 -33.25 24.03 -34.88
C LEU A 103 -32.96 22.51 -34.91
N PRO A 104 -33.92 21.66 -35.29
CA PRO A 104 -33.74 20.21 -35.37
C PRO A 104 -32.78 19.85 -36.50
N THR A 105 -31.69 19.13 -36.19
CA THR A 105 -30.84 18.50 -37.20
C THR A 105 -31.40 17.13 -37.53
N GLU A 106 -31.84 16.98 -38.77
CA GLU A 106 -32.43 15.78 -39.36
C GLU A 106 -31.40 14.64 -39.50
N PRO A 107 -31.79 13.36 -39.30
CA PRO A 107 -30.87 12.24 -39.38
C PRO A 107 -30.65 11.79 -40.85
N ALA A 108 -29.45 12.02 -41.38
CA ALA A 108 -29.05 11.46 -42.66
C ALA A 108 -28.73 9.95 -42.54
N ARG A 109 -29.68 9.11 -42.95
CA ARG A 109 -29.40 7.73 -43.41
C ARG A 109 -28.81 7.78 -44.83
N ARG A 110 -27.73 7.05 -45.10
CA ARG A 110 -27.46 6.32 -46.36
C ARG A 110 -26.21 5.42 -46.24
N SER A 111 -26.49 4.13 -46.10
CA SER A 111 -25.97 2.91 -46.79
C SER A 111 -24.49 2.71 -47.16
N PRO A 112 -24.05 1.42 -47.28
CA PRO A 112 -22.64 1.01 -47.24
C PRO A 112 -21.98 0.98 -48.62
N VAL A 113 -20.67 1.25 -48.66
CA VAL A 113 -19.81 1.01 -49.83
C VAL A 113 -18.77 -0.03 -49.45
N VAL A 114 -18.91 -1.21 -50.05
CA VAL A 114 -17.82 -2.18 -50.23
C VAL A 114 -17.03 -1.68 -51.43
N GLU A 115 -15.78 -1.28 -51.24
CA GLU A 115 -14.86 -1.01 -52.34
C GLU A 115 -13.48 -1.59 -52.05
N ALA A 116 -12.93 -2.18 -53.10
CA ALA A 116 -11.90 -3.20 -53.16
C ALA A 116 -10.51 -2.73 -52.69
N ALA A 117 -9.71 -3.70 -52.25
CA ALA A 117 -8.29 -3.57 -52.01
C ALA A 117 -7.51 -3.12 -53.27
N PRO A 118 -6.44 -2.32 -53.10
CA PRO A 118 -5.29 -2.37 -53.98
C PRO A 118 -4.07 -3.01 -53.29
N SER A 119 -3.28 -3.66 -54.13
CA SER A 119 -2.02 -4.36 -53.90
C SER A 119 -1.08 -3.72 -52.88
N MET A 120 -0.44 -4.59 -52.09
CA MET A 120 0.87 -4.32 -51.51
C MET A 120 1.86 -4.07 -52.65
N GLU A 121 2.42 -2.86 -52.67
CA GLU A 121 3.54 -2.46 -53.49
C GLU A 121 4.82 -2.84 -52.71
N GLU A 122 5.58 -3.79 -53.26
CA GLU A 122 6.86 -4.24 -52.71
C GLU A 122 7.83 -3.07 -52.68
N VAL A 123 8.29 -2.72 -51.47
CA VAL A 123 9.31 -1.68 -51.28
C VAL A 123 10.67 -2.24 -51.73
N PRO A 124 11.37 -1.59 -52.66
CA PRO A 124 12.70 -2.01 -53.12
C PRO A 124 13.73 -1.98 -51.99
N MET A 125 14.49 -3.07 -51.90
CA MET A 125 15.66 -3.19 -51.03
C MET A 125 16.81 -2.42 -51.67
N GLU A 126 17.12 -1.25 -51.13
CA GLU A 126 18.26 -0.44 -51.57
C GLU A 126 19.55 -1.02 -50.97
N GLU A 127 20.40 -1.56 -51.84
CA GLU A 127 21.74 -2.07 -51.53
C GLU A 127 22.62 -0.94 -50.95
N VAL A 128 23.03 -1.11 -49.70
CA VAL A 128 24.02 -0.24 -49.07
C VAL A 128 25.42 -0.63 -49.58
N PRO A 129 26.23 0.31 -50.10
CA PRO A 129 27.50 0.00 -50.72
C PRO A 129 28.51 -0.56 -49.70
N ALA A 130 29.14 -1.67 -50.10
CA ALA A 130 30.25 -2.30 -49.39
C ALA A 130 31.45 -1.36 -49.34
N LEU A 131 31.78 -0.89 -48.14
CA LEU A 131 33.06 -0.25 -47.85
C LEU A 131 34.15 -1.32 -47.82
N GLU A 132 35.01 -1.30 -48.84
CA GLU A 132 36.28 -2.01 -48.86
C GLU A 132 37.17 -1.52 -47.71
N VAL A 133 37.49 -2.42 -46.78
CA VAL A 133 38.52 -2.20 -45.75
C VAL A 133 39.72 -3.09 -46.12
N PRO A 134 40.97 -2.56 -46.12
CA PRO A 134 42.13 -3.27 -46.62
C PRO A 134 42.48 -4.47 -45.74
N ALA A 135 42.83 -5.58 -46.38
CA ALA A 135 43.47 -6.73 -45.76
C ALA A 135 44.88 -6.37 -45.28
N LEU A 136 45.19 -6.61 -44.00
CA LEU A 136 46.55 -6.91 -43.54
C LEU A 136 46.55 -7.54 -42.13
N GLU A 137 47.20 -8.71 -42.09
CA GLU A 137 47.81 -9.43 -40.97
C GLU A 137 46.93 -10.37 -40.12
N GLU A 138 47.05 -11.67 -40.46
CA GLU A 138 46.73 -12.82 -39.62
C GLU A 138 47.67 -12.90 -38.40
N PRO A 139 47.16 -12.91 -37.17
CA PRO A 139 47.91 -13.38 -36.02
C PRO A 139 47.81 -14.91 -35.96
N THR A 140 48.98 -15.54 -36.03
CA THR A 140 49.25 -16.96 -35.84
C THR A 140 48.43 -17.58 -34.71
N GLU A 141 47.73 -18.65 -35.05
CA GLU A 141 47.03 -19.57 -34.16
C GLU A 141 48.06 -20.30 -33.27
N GLU A 142 48.43 -19.69 -32.14
CA GLU A 142 49.26 -20.33 -31.12
C GLU A 142 48.37 -21.08 -30.11
N ALA A 143 48.51 -22.40 -30.13
CA ALA A 143 47.75 -23.35 -29.34
C ALA A 143 47.76 -23.05 -27.83
N ALA A 144 46.64 -22.53 -27.32
CA ALA A 144 46.40 -22.39 -25.89
C ALA A 144 45.88 -23.71 -25.29
N ALA A 145 46.67 -24.26 -24.37
CA ALA A 145 46.35 -25.42 -23.53
C ALA A 145 45.00 -25.28 -22.77
N PRO A 146 44.37 -26.39 -22.35
CA PRO A 146 43.09 -26.34 -21.64
C PRO A 146 43.19 -25.53 -20.34
N PRO A 147 42.18 -24.71 -19.99
CA PRO A 147 42.21 -23.89 -18.81
C PRO A 147 42.24 -24.79 -17.56
N ARG A 148 43.32 -24.67 -16.79
CA ARG A 148 43.40 -25.24 -15.44
C ARG A 148 42.34 -24.56 -14.57
N PRO A 149 41.53 -25.30 -13.80
CA PRO A 149 40.58 -24.70 -12.86
C PRO A 149 41.36 -23.91 -11.81
N SER A 150 41.21 -22.59 -11.84
CA SER A 150 41.82 -21.70 -10.86
C SER A 150 41.16 -21.92 -9.49
N PRO A 151 41.88 -22.27 -8.41
CA PRO A 151 41.30 -22.50 -7.08
C PRO A 151 41.07 -21.19 -6.32
N HIS A 152 40.86 -20.07 -7.02
CA HIS A 152 40.75 -18.73 -6.42
C HIS A 152 39.40 -18.07 -6.68
N ARG A 153 38.32 -18.82 -6.42
CA ARG A 153 37.00 -18.24 -6.12
C ARG A 153 36.47 -18.68 -4.75
N ALA A 154 37.39 -18.99 -3.84
CA ALA A 154 37.13 -19.36 -2.46
C ALA A 154 37.79 -18.38 -1.49
N ARG A 155 37.62 -17.06 -1.70
CA ARG A 155 37.86 -16.04 -0.67
C ARG A 155 36.82 -14.93 -0.81
N ALA A 156 36.26 -14.55 0.34
CA ALA A 156 35.22 -13.56 0.57
C ALA A 156 33.80 -13.94 0.10
N ARG A 157 33.25 -15.07 0.60
CA ARG A 157 31.95 -14.92 1.24
C ARG A 157 32.29 -14.27 2.58
N ASP A 158 32.20 -12.94 2.62
CA ASP A 158 32.01 -12.26 3.89
C ASP A 158 30.90 -13.02 4.63
N GLU A 159 31.15 -13.33 5.89
CA GLU A 159 30.14 -13.78 6.84
C GLU A 159 29.09 -12.67 6.95
N ALA A 160 28.24 -12.55 5.93
CA ALA A 160 26.96 -11.91 6.09
C ALA A 160 26.29 -12.70 7.23
N PRO A 161 25.78 -12.01 8.26
CA PRO A 161 25.04 -12.69 9.30
C PRO A 161 24.00 -13.58 8.64
N ASP A 162 23.85 -14.81 9.14
CA ASP A 162 22.83 -15.76 8.71
C ASP A 162 21.47 -15.17 9.11
N VAL A 163 20.99 -14.22 8.32
CA VAL A 163 19.71 -13.59 8.53
C VAL A 163 18.67 -14.61 8.13
N ASP A 164 17.87 -15.02 9.11
CA ASP A 164 16.73 -15.91 8.90
C ASP A 164 15.92 -15.44 7.66
N PRO A 165 15.68 -16.34 6.68
CA PRO A 165 15.04 -15.98 5.42
C PRO A 165 13.65 -15.35 5.60
N ILE A 166 12.90 -15.76 6.63
CA ILE A 166 11.59 -15.17 6.93
C ILE A 166 11.74 -13.72 7.39
N THR A 167 12.75 -13.43 8.22
CA THR A 167 13.06 -12.07 8.66
C THR A 167 13.44 -11.16 7.49
N ALA A 168 14.21 -11.66 6.52
CA ALA A 168 14.55 -10.92 5.31
C ALA A 168 13.33 -10.65 4.42
N GLU A 169 12.46 -11.66 4.25
CA GLU A 169 11.19 -11.57 3.52
C GLU A 169 10.26 -10.50 4.14
N ALA A 170 10.06 -10.57 5.46
CA ALA A 170 9.23 -9.64 6.21
C ALA A 170 9.73 -8.19 6.10
N ARG A 171 11.06 -7.98 6.16
CA ARG A 171 11.66 -6.65 6.04
C ARG A 171 11.40 -6.02 4.66
N LEU A 172 11.36 -6.82 3.61
CA LEU A 172 11.04 -6.34 2.26
C LEU A 172 9.57 -5.93 2.15
N LEU A 173 8.65 -6.73 2.69
CA LEU A 173 7.22 -6.38 2.70
C LEU A 173 6.90 -5.19 3.59
N GLU A 174 7.61 -5.00 4.70
CA GLU A 174 7.42 -3.83 5.57
C GLU A 174 7.84 -2.53 4.88
N GLN A 175 8.91 -2.58 4.08
CA GLN A 175 9.27 -1.46 3.20
C GLN A 175 8.19 -1.16 2.16
N ALA A 176 7.54 -2.19 1.60
CA ALA A 176 6.43 -2.00 0.67
C ALA A 176 5.23 -1.34 1.37
N ARG A 177 4.88 -1.78 2.59
CA ARG A 177 3.78 -1.21 3.38
C ARG A 177 4.00 0.25 3.72
N SER A 178 5.20 0.61 4.19
CA SER A 178 5.51 2.00 4.55
C SER A 178 5.41 2.98 3.37
N ARG A 179 5.56 2.50 2.13
CA ARG A 179 5.41 3.31 0.92
C ARG A 179 3.98 3.39 0.38
N LEU A 180 3.05 2.53 0.81
CA LEU A 180 1.70 2.46 0.23
C LEU A 180 0.94 3.80 0.22
N ALA A 181 1.14 4.64 1.24
CA ALA A 181 0.44 5.90 1.36
C ALA A 181 1.02 7.01 0.45
N SER A 182 2.34 7.07 0.32
CA SER A 182 3.05 8.17 -0.35
C SER A 182 3.55 7.82 -1.76
N ASP A 183 3.86 6.56 -2.01
CA ASP A 183 4.41 6.04 -3.28
C ASP A 183 3.85 4.64 -3.59
N PRO A 184 2.58 4.56 -4.05
CA PRO A 184 1.97 3.28 -4.41
C PRO A 184 2.72 2.55 -5.54
N THR A 185 3.34 3.29 -6.48
CA THR A 185 4.15 2.71 -7.55
C THR A 185 5.39 2.00 -7.00
N GLY A 186 6.10 2.64 -6.06
CA GLY A 186 7.24 2.04 -5.37
C GLY A 186 6.85 0.87 -4.49
N ALA A 187 5.71 0.93 -3.81
CA ALA A 187 5.17 -0.20 -3.06
C ALA A 187 4.90 -1.41 -3.99
N LEU A 188 4.25 -1.19 -5.14
CA LEU A 188 4.00 -2.25 -6.11
C LEU A 188 5.31 -2.86 -6.62
N ARG A 189 6.30 -2.04 -6.98
CA ARG A 189 7.62 -2.51 -7.43
C ARG A 189 8.31 -3.40 -6.38
N LEU A 190 8.22 -3.05 -5.10
CA LEU A 190 8.78 -3.86 -4.01
C LEU A 190 8.06 -5.21 -3.87
N THR A 191 6.74 -5.27 -4.09
CA THR A 191 6.04 -6.57 -4.11
C THR A 191 6.46 -7.44 -5.29
N GLU A 192 6.76 -6.85 -6.45
CA GLU A 192 7.26 -7.58 -7.62
C GLU A 192 8.71 -8.04 -7.44
N GLU A 193 9.52 -7.26 -6.75
CA GLU A 193 10.85 -7.66 -6.32
C GLU A 193 10.78 -8.84 -5.34
N HIS A 194 9.90 -8.76 -4.35
CA HIS A 194 9.64 -9.87 -3.44
C HIS A 194 9.21 -11.14 -4.17
N ALA A 195 8.35 -11.05 -5.19
CA ALA A 195 7.94 -12.21 -5.97
C ALA A 195 9.11 -12.89 -6.72
N ARG A 196 10.08 -12.10 -7.17
CA ARG A 196 11.29 -12.58 -7.85
C ARG A 196 12.30 -13.19 -6.88
N THR A 197 12.51 -12.56 -5.72
CA THR A 197 13.49 -12.99 -4.72
C THR A 197 12.97 -14.18 -3.91
N TYR A 198 11.68 -14.22 -3.60
CA TYR A 198 11.03 -15.24 -2.76
C TYR A 198 9.82 -15.87 -3.48
N PRO A 199 10.04 -16.62 -4.58
CA PRO A 199 8.95 -17.22 -5.35
C PRO A 199 8.16 -18.26 -4.54
N ALA A 200 8.82 -18.95 -3.60
CA ALA A 200 8.24 -19.90 -2.66
C ALA A 200 8.24 -19.37 -1.21
N GLY A 201 8.21 -18.04 -1.04
CA GLY A 201 8.20 -17.39 0.27
C GLY A 201 6.93 -17.67 1.08
N GLN A 202 7.04 -17.60 2.41
CA GLN A 202 5.91 -17.89 3.30
C GLN A 202 4.91 -16.72 3.35
N LEU A 203 5.34 -15.51 2.98
CA LEU A 203 4.55 -14.28 3.06
C LEU A 203 3.95 -13.88 1.71
N GLY A 204 3.75 -14.85 0.81
CA GLY A 204 3.14 -14.62 -0.51
C GLY A 204 1.73 -14.01 -0.45
N ALA A 205 0.91 -14.38 0.54
CA ALA A 205 -0.43 -13.81 0.71
C ALA A 205 -0.40 -12.33 1.13
N ASP A 206 0.54 -11.97 2.01
CA ASP A 206 0.77 -10.58 2.43
C ASP A 206 1.27 -9.72 1.25
N ARG A 207 2.17 -10.26 0.44
CA ARG A 207 2.65 -9.63 -0.80
C ARG A 207 1.48 -9.28 -1.73
N GLU A 208 0.59 -10.22 -1.99
CA GLU A 208 -0.54 -9.99 -2.89
C GLU A 208 -1.52 -8.94 -2.34
N LEU A 209 -1.79 -8.93 -1.03
CA LEU A 209 -2.63 -7.89 -0.43
C LEU A 209 -2.05 -6.49 -0.62
N ILE A 210 -0.74 -6.33 -0.41
CA ILE A 210 -0.05 -5.04 -0.61
C ILE A 210 -0.11 -4.64 -2.09
N ALA A 211 0.10 -5.59 -3.01
CA ALA A 211 0.01 -5.32 -4.44
C ALA A 211 -1.41 -4.88 -4.86
N VAL A 212 -2.46 -5.51 -4.32
CA VAL A 212 -3.85 -5.11 -4.56
C VAL A 212 -4.11 -3.69 -4.03
N ASP A 213 -3.66 -3.34 -2.81
CA ASP A 213 -3.82 -1.99 -2.24
C ASP A 213 -3.13 -0.94 -3.12
N ALA A 214 -1.88 -1.22 -3.51
CA ALA A 214 -1.11 -0.35 -4.38
C ALA A 214 -1.80 -0.13 -5.74
N LEU A 215 -2.31 -1.20 -6.37
CA LEU A 215 -3.03 -1.12 -7.64
C LEU A 215 -4.32 -0.30 -7.52
N LEU A 216 -5.10 -0.49 -6.44
CA LEU A 216 -6.31 0.30 -6.19
C LEU A 216 -6.00 1.79 -6.04
N ARG A 217 -4.95 2.14 -5.27
CA ARG A 217 -4.50 3.53 -5.11
C ARG A 217 -3.99 4.17 -6.39
N LEU A 218 -3.47 3.36 -7.32
CA LEU A 218 -3.05 3.79 -8.66
C LEU A 218 -4.22 3.89 -9.65
N GLY A 219 -5.47 3.60 -9.24
CA GLY A 219 -6.63 3.56 -10.14
C GLY A 219 -6.64 2.37 -11.11
N ARG A 220 -5.78 1.38 -10.88
CA ARG A 220 -5.60 0.17 -11.72
C ARG A 220 -6.50 -0.97 -11.24
N ARG A 221 -7.81 -0.69 -11.16
CA ARG A 221 -8.82 -1.61 -10.60
C ARG A 221 -8.88 -2.96 -11.32
N PRO A 222 -8.89 -3.06 -12.66
CA PRO A 222 -8.98 -4.36 -13.33
C PRO A 222 -7.80 -5.28 -13.00
N GLU A 223 -6.60 -4.73 -12.79
CA GLU A 223 -5.45 -5.53 -12.33
C GLU A 223 -5.54 -5.91 -10.86
N ALA A 224 -6.07 -5.01 -10.02
CA ALA A 224 -6.30 -5.30 -8.60
C ALA A 224 -7.30 -6.46 -8.42
N GLU A 225 -8.40 -6.46 -9.17
CA GLU A 225 -9.42 -7.52 -9.14
C GLU A 225 -8.83 -8.88 -9.54
N ARG A 226 -8.12 -8.94 -10.68
CA ARG A 226 -7.46 -10.19 -11.13
C ARG A 226 -6.49 -10.76 -10.10
N ARG A 227 -5.75 -9.93 -9.38
CA ARG A 227 -4.85 -10.40 -8.32
C ARG A 227 -5.62 -10.81 -7.06
N ALA A 228 -6.66 -10.07 -6.70
CA ALA A 228 -7.51 -10.40 -5.56
C ALA A 228 -8.25 -11.73 -5.74
N ASP A 229 -8.61 -12.13 -6.96
CA ASP A 229 -9.28 -13.40 -7.24
C ASP A 229 -8.53 -14.61 -6.67
N ALA A 230 -7.19 -14.62 -6.80
CA ALA A 230 -6.34 -15.69 -6.26
C ALA A 230 -6.36 -15.74 -4.72
N LEU A 231 -6.48 -14.59 -4.06
CA LEU A 231 -6.65 -14.51 -2.60
C LEU A 231 -8.06 -14.89 -2.17
N ILE A 232 -9.07 -14.53 -2.95
CA ILE A 232 -10.49 -14.77 -2.69
C ILE A 232 -10.85 -16.25 -2.85
N ALA A 233 -10.19 -16.93 -3.79
CA ALA A 233 -10.32 -18.38 -3.98
C ALA A 233 -9.82 -19.17 -2.75
N GLN A 234 -8.88 -18.61 -2.01
CA GLN A 234 -8.43 -19.18 -0.73
C GLN A 234 -9.49 -18.93 0.35
N ARG A 235 -9.63 -19.86 1.29
CA ARG A 235 -10.52 -19.67 2.45
C ARG A 235 -9.76 -19.00 3.58
N GLY A 236 -10.40 -18.03 4.25
CA GLY A 236 -9.89 -17.43 5.48
C GLY A 236 -9.83 -15.91 5.45
N TRP A 237 -8.98 -15.36 6.30
CA TRP A 237 -8.86 -13.93 6.56
C TRP A 237 -8.44 -13.12 5.32
N TYR A 238 -7.49 -13.63 4.52
CA TYR A 238 -6.97 -12.95 3.33
C TYR A 238 -8.07 -12.67 2.29
N ALA A 239 -8.95 -13.65 2.04
CA ALA A 239 -10.08 -13.47 1.15
C ALA A 239 -11.05 -12.39 1.62
N GLN A 240 -11.34 -12.35 2.92
CA GLN A 240 -12.22 -11.32 3.49
C GLN A 240 -11.59 -9.92 3.38
N ARG A 241 -10.28 -9.81 3.61
CA ARG A 241 -9.56 -8.54 3.49
C ARG A 241 -9.52 -8.06 2.04
N ALA A 242 -9.23 -8.94 1.09
CA ALA A 242 -9.21 -8.61 -0.33
C ALA A 242 -10.58 -8.07 -0.80
N ARG A 243 -11.69 -8.77 -0.47
CA ARG A 243 -13.06 -8.29 -0.78
C ARG A 243 -13.32 -6.89 -0.23
N ARG A 244 -13.03 -6.69 1.06
CA ARG A 244 -13.23 -5.39 1.72
C ARG A 244 -12.44 -4.26 1.06
N MET A 245 -11.25 -4.53 0.52
CA MET A 245 -10.45 -3.51 -0.17
C MET A 245 -11.07 -3.11 -1.51
N LEU A 246 -11.55 -4.10 -2.28
CA LEU A 246 -12.24 -3.87 -3.54
C LEU A 246 -13.53 -3.06 -3.35
N ASP A 247 -14.26 -3.29 -2.25
CA ASP A 247 -15.52 -2.61 -1.93
C ASP A 247 -15.34 -1.14 -1.49
N ARG A 248 -14.19 -0.78 -0.89
CA ARG A 248 -13.98 0.54 -0.26
C ARG A 248 -13.43 1.60 -1.20
N THR A 249 -12.71 1.17 -2.22
CA THR A 249 -12.18 2.07 -3.23
C THR A 249 -13.22 2.07 -4.34
N PRO A 250 -13.73 3.21 -4.84
CA PRO A 250 -14.55 3.25 -6.04
C PRO A 250 -13.72 3.03 -7.32
#